data_AF-A0A2E5Z9D0-F1
#
_entry.id   AF-A0A2E5Z9D0-F1
#
_cell.length_a   1.000
_cell.length_b   1.000
_cell.length_c   1.000
_cell.angle_alpha   90.00
_cell.angle_beta   90.00
_cell.angle_gamma   90.00
#
_symmetry.space_group_name_H-M   'P 1'
#
loop_
_entity.id
_entity.type
_entity.pdbx_description
1 polymer ?
#
loop_
_entity_poly.entity_id
_entity_poly.type
_entity_poly.pdbx_seq_one_letter_code
_entity_poly.pdbx_strand_id
1 'polypeptide(L)'
;MSRYYPTYLDIKDRLCVVIGAGSVAEGKIKQLLDSGAKVRIISPESTGLVRNLASSGKVDLIERDYSHGDLNGAFIAIAATDNNMVNRQIRDEASAEKVLLNVVDVTNLCDFIAPAIIERGPVSVAISTSGKSPALARKLRESFESEICDCMKWADAAHLLEEVRGEVKGPQSPSPELWQQALDDNLLELIRSGDLSSAKSKLLASLIGGQSKGK
;
A
#
# COMPACT_ATOMS: atom_id res chain seq x y z
N MET A 1 -23.20 -5.06 -5.31
CA MET A 1 -21.95 -5.85 -5.34
C MET A 1 -20.77 -4.90 -5.58
N SER A 2 -19.58 -5.22 -5.07
CA SER A 2 -18.37 -4.39 -5.27
C SER A 2 -17.96 -4.40 -6.75
N ARG A 3 -17.70 -3.23 -7.33
CA ARG A 3 -17.18 -3.07 -8.70
C ARG A 3 -15.67 -3.33 -8.79
N TYR A 4 -14.94 -3.13 -7.69
CA TYR A 4 -13.48 -3.21 -7.66
C TYR A 4 -13.01 -4.54 -7.06
N TYR A 5 -11.95 -5.09 -7.64
CA TYR A 5 -11.21 -6.22 -7.07
C TYR A 5 -10.12 -5.69 -6.13
N PRO A 6 -10.18 -5.99 -4.82
CA PRO A 6 -9.17 -5.51 -3.88
C PRO A 6 -7.86 -6.27 -4.09
N THR A 7 -6.77 -5.54 -4.32
CA THR A 7 -5.44 -6.12 -4.49
C THR A 7 -4.36 -5.15 -4.02
N TYR A 8 -3.23 -5.71 -3.62
CA TYR A 8 -1.99 -4.97 -3.37
C TYR A 8 -1.06 -5.24 -4.54
N LEU A 9 -0.62 -4.17 -5.21
CA LEU A 9 0.28 -4.26 -6.36
C LEU A 9 1.73 -4.08 -5.89
N ASP A 10 2.60 -5.02 -6.25
CA ASP A 10 4.03 -4.81 -6.13
C ASP A 10 4.53 -3.92 -7.27
N ILE A 11 4.92 -2.71 -6.91
CA ILE A 11 5.40 -1.68 -7.84
C ILE A 11 6.89 -1.38 -7.64
N LYS A 12 7.58 -2.19 -6.84
CA LYS A 12 9.01 -2.03 -6.62
C LYS A 12 9.76 -2.12 -7.95
N ASP A 13 10.66 -1.16 -8.18
CA ASP A 13 11.47 -1.02 -9.38
C ASP A 13 10.68 -0.86 -10.71
N ARG A 14 9.35 -0.72 -10.66
CA ARG A 14 8.48 -0.46 -11.81
C ARG A 14 8.41 1.03 -12.11
N LEU A 15 8.28 1.37 -13.39
CA LEU A 15 8.03 2.75 -13.81
C LEU A 15 6.59 3.14 -13.46
N CYS A 16 6.45 4.22 -12.68
CA CYS A 16 5.17 4.85 -12.39
C CYS A 16 5.22 6.31 -12.87
N VAL A 17 4.26 6.69 -13.70
CA VAL A 17 4.19 8.04 -14.29
C VAL A 17 3.16 8.87 -13.55
N VAL A 18 3.51 10.09 -13.15
CA VAL A 18 2.61 11.07 -12.55
C VAL A 18 2.51 12.27 -13.48
N ILE A 19 1.30 12.60 -13.92
CA ILE A 19 1.02 13.78 -14.74
C ILE A 19 0.49 14.87 -13.82
N GLY A 20 1.25 15.95 -13.66
CA GLY A 20 1.03 17.00 -12.66
C GLY A 20 2.03 16.93 -11.50
N ALA A 21 2.50 18.09 -11.05
CA ALA A 21 3.46 18.22 -9.95
C ALA A 21 3.01 19.25 -8.89
N GLY A 22 1.70 19.42 -8.73
CA GLY A 22 1.08 20.24 -7.68
C GLY A 22 0.93 19.50 -6.35
N SER A 23 0.35 20.17 -5.34
CA SER A 23 0.13 19.61 -3.99
C SER A 23 -0.68 18.31 -3.98
N VAL A 24 -1.63 18.16 -4.89
CA VAL A 24 -2.42 16.93 -5.07
C VAL A 24 -1.53 15.74 -5.50
N ALA A 25 -0.51 15.99 -6.32
CA ALA A 25 0.41 14.97 -6.81
C ALA A 25 1.44 14.57 -5.74
N GLU A 26 1.86 15.48 -4.85
CA GLU A 26 2.91 15.23 -3.85
C GLU A 26 2.63 14.01 -2.98
N GLY A 27 1.40 13.86 -2.49
CA GLY A 27 0.99 12.70 -1.69
C GLY A 27 1.10 11.39 -2.46
N LYS A 28 0.79 11.40 -3.76
CA LYS A 28 0.89 10.23 -4.65
C LYS A 28 2.34 9.88 -4.96
N ILE A 29 3.14 10.90 -5.28
CA ILE A 29 4.58 10.76 -5.52
C ILE A 29 5.25 10.12 -4.31
N LYS A 30 4.95 10.62 -3.10
CA LYS A 30 5.49 10.04 -1.86
C LYS A 30 5.09 8.57 -1.70
N GLN A 31 3.81 8.23 -1.86
CA GLN A 31 3.34 6.83 -1.75
C GLN A 31 4.01 5.89 -2.74
N LEU A 32 4.20 6.32 -3.99
CA LEU A 32 4.91 5.54 -5.01
C LEU A 32 6.38 5.33 -4.65
N LEU A 33 7.06 6.38 -4.15
CA LEU A 33 8.46 6.30 -3.71
C LEU A 33 8.64 5.39 -2.49
N ASP A 34 7.76 5.51 -1.48
CA ASP A 34 7.80 4.67 -0.28
C ASP A 34 7.59 3.19 -0.63
N SER A 35 6.86 2.92 -1.73
CA SER A 35 6.65 1.57 -2.28
C SER A 35 7.79 1.09 -3.21
N GLY A 36 8.84 1.90 -3.38
CA GLY A 36 10.02 1.54 -4.19
C GLY A 36 9.85 1.69 -5.69
N ALA A 37 8.85 2.45 -6.17
CA ALA A 37 8.67 2.68 -7.60
C ALA A 37 9.73 3.62 -8.19
N LYS A 38 10.00 3.45 -9.49
CA LYS A 38 10.74 4.43 -10.29
C LYS A 38 9.76 5.49 -10.78
N VAL A 39 9.77 6.67 -10.17
CA VAL A 39 8.77 7.69 -10.44
C VAL A 39 9.26 8.68 -11.49
N ARG A 40 8.48 8.80 -12.57
CA ARG A 40 8.61 9.87 -13.58
C ARG A 40 7.44 10.84 -13.41
N ILE A 41 7.74 12.14 -13.51
CA ILE A 41 6.76 13.21 -13.36
C ILE A 41 6.78 14.06 -14.63
N ILE A 42 5.61 14.33 -15.19
CA ILE A 42 5.45 15.21 -16.36
C ILE A 42 4.55 16.35 -15.95
N SER A 43 5.08 17.57 -15.93
CA SER A 43 4.28 18.75 -15.60
C SER A 43 4.99 20.03 -16.05
N PRO A 44 4.27 21.02 -16.62
CA PRO A 44 4.87 22.30 -17.00
C PRO A 44 5.32 23.13 -15.79
N GLU A 45 4.70 22.91 -14.62
CA GLU A 45 5.00 23.60 -13.37
C GLU A 45 5.15 22.61 -12.22
N SER A 46 6.05 22.91 -11.29
CA SER A 46 6.40 21.99 -10.20
C SER A 46 6.56 22.74 -8.86
N THR A 47 6.05 22.13 -7.79
CA THR A 47 6.29 22.65 -6.44
C THR A 47 7.76 22.56 -6.05
N GLY A 48 8.17 23.32 -5.03
CA GLY A 48 9.52 23.24 -4.49
C GLY A 48 9.85 21.84 -3.95
N LEU A 49 8.86 21.13 -3.39
CA LEU A 49 9.04 19.76 -2.91
C LEU A 49 9.39 18.81 -4.07
N VAL A 50 8.64 18.86 -5.18
CA VAL A 50 8.91 18.01 -6.34
C VAL A 50 10.27 18.33 -6.97
N ARG A 51 10.63 19.62 -7.09
CA ARG A 51 11.97 20.01 -7.56
C ARG A 51 13.10 19.51 -6.68
N ASN A 52 12.91 19.51 -5.36
CA ASN A 52 13.89 18.96 -4.41
C ASN A 52 14.02 17.43 -4.54
N LEU A 53 12.93 16.72 -4.80
CA LEU A 53 12.99 15.28 -5.09
C LEU A 53 13.75 15.01 -6.40
N ALA A 54 13.53 15.82 -7.43
CA ALA A 54 14.22 15.70 -8.71
C ALA A 54 15.72 16.00 -8.58
N SER A 55 16.10 17.09 -7.89
CA SER A 55 17.50 17.47 -7.69
C SER A 55 18.28 16.49 -6.82
N SER A 56 17.59 15.76 -5.94
CA SER A 56 18.18 14.65 -5.16
C SER A 56 18.19 13.30 -5.90
N GLY A 57 17.76 13.26 -7.17
CA GLY A 57 17.76 12.06 -8.00
C GLY A 57 16.70 11.01 -7.62
N LYS A 58 15.71 11.39 -6.80
CA LYS A 58 14.65 10.46 -6.36
C LYS A 58 13.55 10.27 -7.40
N VAL A 59 13.34 11.27 -8.27
CA VAL A 59 12.33 11.25 -9.33
C VAL A 59 12.91 11.79 -10.63
N ASP A 60 12.39 11.33 -11.76
CA ASP A 60 12.66 11.87 -13.09
C ASP A 60 11.61 12.95 -13.42
N LEU A 61 11.94 14.23 -13.30
CA LEU A 61 11.03 15.34 -13.59
C LEU A 61 11.25 15.88 -15.00
N ILE A 62 10.19 15.86 -15.80
CA ILE A 62 10.16 16.40 -17.16
C ILE A 62 9.24 17.63 -17.16
N GLU A 63 9.85 18.82 -17.22
CA GLU A 63 9.13 20.10 -17.13
C GLU A 63 8.52 20.52 -18.47
N ARG A 64 7.39 19.91 -18.84
CA ARG A 64 6.56 20.27 -19.99
C ARG A 64 5.14 19.72 -19.85
N ASP A 65 4.27 20.12 -20.76
CA ASP A 65 2.96 19.49 -20.95
C ASP A 65 3.07 18.00 -21.34
N TYR A 66 2.01 17.27 -21.01
CA TYR A 66 1.82 15.89 -21.43
C TYR A 66 1.80 15.77 -22.97
N SER A 67 2.42 14.71 -23.48
CA SER A 67 2.42 14.36 -24.89
C SER A 67 2.25 12.86 -25.09
N HIS A 68 1.67 12.46 -26.22
CA HIS A 68 1.51 11.04 -26.53
C HIS A 68 2.86 10.29 -26.53
N GLY A 69 2.89 9.10 -25.91
CA GLY A 69 4.10 8.29 -25.73
C GLY A 69 4.73 8.44 -24.35
N ASP A 70 4.26 9.39 -23.54
CA ASP A 70 4.72 9.61 -22.18
C ASP A 70 4.42 8.45 -21.22
N LEU A 71 3.45 7.60 -21.56
CA LEU A 71 3.11 6.42 -20.76
C LEU A 71 3.90 5.16 -21.18
N ASN A 72 4.79 5.26 -22.17
CA ASN A 72 5.53 4.11 -22.68
C ASN A 72 6.31 3.41 -21.55
N GLY A 73 6.04 2.11 -21.37
CA GLY A 73 6.68 1.26 -20.37
C GLY A 73 6.22 1.52 -18.93
N ALA A 74 5.25 2.41 -18.70
CA ALA A 74 4.68 2.64 -17.38
C ALA A 74 3.86 1.42 -16.93
N PHE A 75 3.97 1.06 -15.66
CA PHE A 75 3.10 0.06 -15.05
C PHE A 75 1.82 0.70 -14.50
N ILE A 76 1.98 1.87 -13.86
CA ILE A 76 0.89 2.70 -13.33
C ILE A 76 1.07 4.13 -13.83
N ALA A 77 -0.05 4.79 -14.13
CA ALA A 77 -0.13 6.23 -14.35
C ALA A 77 -1.11 6.88 -13.36
N ILE A 78 -0.76 8.06 -12.85
CA ILE A 78 -1.63 8.90 -12.04
C ILE A 78 -1.74 10.28 -12.68
N ALA A 79 -2.94 10.66 -13.10
CA ALA A 79 -3.23 11.98 -13.65
C ALA A 79 -3.80 12.88 -12.55
N ALA A 80 -3.04 13.90 -12.17
CA ALA A 80 -3.38 14.93 -11.19
C ALA A 80 -3.41 16.31 -11.87
N THR A 81 -4.17 16.41 -12.96
CA THR A 81 -4.39 17.66 -13.73
C THR A 81 -5.88 17.96 -13.84
N ASP A 82 -6.22 19.24 -13.79
CA ASP A 82 -7.60 19.73 -13.95
C ASP A 82 -8.03 19.82 -15.43
N ASN A 83 -7.11 19.56 -16.37
CA ASN A 83 -7.41 19.63 -17.80
C ASN A 83 -8.12 18.36 -18.28
N ASN A 84 -9.44 18.44 -18.43
CA ASN A 84 -10.29 17.35 -18.91
C ASN A 84 -9.92 16.79 -20.29
N MET A 85 -9.37 17.62 -21.19
CA MET A 85 -8.94 17.14 -22.52
C MET A 85 -7.69 16.26 -22.38
N VAL A 86 -6.73 16.71 -21.57
CA VAL A 86 -5.51 15.95 -21.26
C VAL A 86 -5.85 14.65 -20.54
N ASN A 87 -6.77 14.68 -19.56
CA ASN A 87 -7.21 13.46 -18.86
C ASN A 87 -7.82 12.40 -19.80
N ARG A 88 -8.52 12.81 -20.86
CA ARG A 88 -9.02 11.89 -21.89
C ARG A 88 -7.91 11.33 -22.75
N GLN A 89 -6.95 12.15 -23.17
CA GLN A 89 -5.78 11.69 -23.93
C GLN A 89 -4.98 10.65 -23.14
N ILE A 90 -4.73 10.93 -21.86
CA ILE A 90 -4.06 9.99 -20.93
C ILE A 90 -4.88 8.69 -20.81
N ARG A 91 -6.20 8.79 -20.70
CA ARG A 91 -7.07 7.60 -20.62
C ARG A 91 -6.97 6.72 -21.87
N ASP A 92 -7.03 7.34 -23.04
CA ASP A 92 -7.00 6.61 -24.31
C ASP A 92 -5.64 5.91 -24.50
N GLU A 93 -4.53 6.61 -24.20
CA GLU A 93 -3.18 6.03 -24.26
C GLU A 93 -2.98 4.93 -23.21
N ALA A 94 -3.36 5.17 -21.96
CA ALA A 94 -3.25 4.17 -20.90
C ALA A 94 -4.01 2.88 -21.25
N SER A 95 -5.18 3.02 -21.87
CA SER A 95 -5.96 1.88 -22.35
C SER A 95 -5.27 1.13 -23.49
N ALA A 96 -4.64 1.84 -24.42
CA ALA A 96 -3.92 1.24 -25.55
C ALA A 96 -2.67 0.48 -25.07
N GLU A 97 -1.91 1.08 -24.16
CA GLU A 97 -0.66 0.56 -23.61
C GLU A 97 -0.84 -0.39 -22.42
N LYS A 98 -2.10 -0.60 -21.97
CA LYS A 98 -2.47 -1.42 -20.79
C LYS A 98 -1.83 -0.94 -19.49
N VAL A 99 -1.67 0.37 -19.35
CA VAL A 99 -1.19 1.03 -18.13
C VAL A 99 -2.37 1.21 -17.17
N LEU A 100 -2.21 0.82 -15.91
CA LEU A 100 -3.26 1.05 -14.91
C LEU A 100 -3.35 2.55 -14.60
N LEU A 101 -4.49 3.16 -14.89
CA LEU A 101 -4.68 4.59 -14.70
C LEU A 101 -5.53 4.93 -13.47
N ASN A 102 -5.08 5.94 -12.71
CA ASN A 102 -5.91 6.68 -11.77
C ASN A 102 -5.94 8.15 -12.17
N VAL A 103 -7.12 8.69 -12.43
CA VAL A 103 -7.34 10.13 -12.61
C VAL A 103 -7.94 10.68 -11.32
N VAL A 104 -7.26 11.65 -10.71
CA VAL A 104 -7.71 12.24 -9.44
C VAL A 104 -9.10 12.86 -9.63
N ASP A 105 -10.00 12.56 -8.70
CA ASP A 105 -11.40 13.03 -8.66
C ASP A 105 -12.30 12.66 -9.87
N VAL A 106 -11.79 11.97 -10.89
CA VAL A 106 -12.54 11.57 -12.10
C VAL A 106 -12.66 10.04 -12.19
N THR A 107 -13.47 9.46 -11.30
CA THR A 107 -13.58 8.00 -11.10
C THR A 107 -13.94 7.20 -12.37
N ASN A 108 -14.70 7.80 -13.30
CA ASN A 108 -15.09 7.12 -14.55
C ASN A 108 -13.94 6.94 -15.54
N LEU A 109 -12.80 7.60 -15.33
CA LEU A 109 -11.58 7.42 -16.14
C LEU A 109 -10.55 6.48 -15.47
N CYS A 110 -10.84 5.97 -14.27
CA CYS A 110 -9.91 5.15 -13.50
C CYS A 110 -10.06 3.65 -13.77
N ASP A 111 -8.94 2.94 -13.85
CA ASP A 111 -8.89 1.47 -13.75
C ASP A 111 -8.77 1.02 -12.28
N PHE A 112 -8.18 1.86 -11.43
CA PHE A 112 -8.08 1.62 -9.99
C PHE A 112 -8.39 2.89 -9.18
N ILE A 113 -8.78 2.70 -7.93
CA ILE A 113 -9.06 3.78 -6.98
C ILE A 113 -7.99 3.80 -5.89
N ALA A 114 -7.63 4.99 -5.42
CA ALA A 114 -6.79 5.14 -4.25
C ALA A 114 -7.66 5.02 -2.97
N PRO A 115 -7.49 3.98 -2.16
CA PRO A 115 -8.22 3.83 -0.90
C PRO A 115 -7.66 4.74 0.19
N ALA A 116 -8.37 4.85 1.31
CA ALA A 116 -7.80 5.34 2.55
C ALA A 116 -6.92 4.21 3.14
N ILE A 117 -5.68 4.52 3.47
CA ILE A 117 -4.69 3.54 3.95
C ILE A 117 -4.38 3.80 5.42
N ILE A 118 -4.29 2.73 6.21
CA ILE A 118 -3.72 2.70 7.56
C ILE A 118 -2.49 1.81 7.48
N GLU A 119 -1.39 2.24 8.07
CA GLU A 119 -0.13 1.48 8.11
C GLU A 119 0.42 1.43 9.53
N ARG A 120 0.86 0.24 9.95
CA ARG A 120 1.59 0.02 11.20
C ARG A 120 2.62 -1.07 10.97
N GLY A 121 3.88 -0.67 10.84
CA GLY A 121 4.96 -1.57 10.44
C GLY A 121 4.62 -2.23 9.09
N PRO A 122 4.73 -3.58 8.96
CA PRO A 122 4.44 -4.28 7.71
C PRO A 122 2.95 -4.56 7.48
N VAL A 123 2.06 -4.19 8.40
CA VAL A 123 0.61 -4.40 8.27
C VAL A 123 -0.04 -3.13 7.73
N SER A 124 -0.84 -3.29 6.68
CA SER A 124 -1.65 -2.21 6.13
C SER A 124 -3.11 -2.62 5.97
N VAL A 125 -4.00 -1.64 6.09
CA VAL A 125 -5.45 -1.82 5.87
C VAL A 125 -5.90 -0.78 4.85
N ALA A 126 -6.48 -1.25 3.74
CA ALA A 126 -7.06 -0.43 2.71
C ALA A 126 -8.59 -0.34 2.86
N ILE A 127 -9.10 0.87 3.07
CA ILE A 127 -10.52 1.15 3.20
C ILE A 127 -11.03 1.82 1.93
N SER A 128 -12.00 1.19 1.29
CA SER A 128 -12.63 1.71 0.07
C SER A 128 -14.15 1.75 0.22
N THR A 129 -14.74 2.87 -0.21
CA THR A 129 -16.19 3.01 -0.37
C THR A 129 -16.62 2.84 -1.83
N SER A 130 -15.75 2.32 -2.70
CA SER A 130 -15.98 2.23 -4.16
C SER A 130 -16.35 3.58 -4.79
N GLY A 131 -15.79 4.67 -4.28
CA GLY A 131 -16.09 6.04 -4.72
C GLY A 131 -17.37 6.64 -4.15
N LYS A 132 -18.12 5.94 -3.28
CA LYS A 132 -19.40 6.43 -2.76
C LYS A 132 -19.28 7.52 -1.69
N SER A 133 -18.26 7.46 -0.85
CA SER A 133 -18.08 8.43 0.24
C SER A 133 -16.62 8.50 0.69
N PRO A 134 -15.86 9.52 0.23
CA PRO A 134 -14.52 9.80 0.75
C PRO A 134 -14.54 10.13 2.26
N ALA A 135 -15.58 10.83 2.72
CA ALA A 135 -15.73 11.20 4.13
C ALA A 135 -15.87 9.97 5.05
N LEU A 136 -16.64 8.95 4.64
CA LEU A 136 -16.76 7.71 5.39
C LEU A 136 -15.43 6.93 5.41
N ALA A 137 -14.74 6.84 4.26
CA ALA A 137 -13.42 6.19 4.19
C ALA A 137 -12.42 6.86 5.15
N ARG A 138 -12.42 8.19 5.20
CA ARG A 138 -11.61 8.97 6.14
C ARG A 138 -11.98 8.70 7.59
N LYS A 139 -13.28 8.72 7.94
CA LYS A 139 -13.73 8.48 9.31
C LYS A 139 -13.34 7.09 9.80
N LEU A 140 -13.49 6.07 8.96
CA LEU A 140 -13.05 4.71 9.27
C LEU A 140 -11.53 4.66 9.47
N ARG A 141 -10.74 5.26 8.56
CA ARG A 141 -9.28 5.35 8.72
C ARG A 141 -8.89 5.95 10.07
N GLU A 142 -9.46 7.10 10.43
CA GLU A 142 -9.19 7.79 11.70
C GLU A 142 -9.58 6.93 12.92
N SER A 143 -10.67 6.16 12.84
CA SER A 143 -11.07 5.24 13.91
C SER A 143 -10.09 4.09 14.11
N PHE A 144 -9.50 3.55 13.03
CA PHE A 144 -8.49 2.49 13.14
C PHE A 144 -7.11 3.03 13.57
N GLU A 145 -6.77 4.25 13.19
CA GLU A 145 -5.52 4.92 13.62
C GLU A 145 -5.55 5.30 15.10
N SER A 146 -6.74 5.54 15.66
CA SER A 146 -6.86 5.86 17.08
C SER A 146 -6.36 4.72 17.96
N GLU A 147 -5.77 5.04 19.12
CA GLU A 147 -5.32 4.06 20.13
C GLU A 147 -6.45 3.14 20.64
N ILE A 148 -7.70 3.44 20.27
CA ILE A 148 -8.92 2.71 20.61
C ILE A 148 -9.06 1.42 19.81
N CYS A 149 -8.51 1.28 18.58
CA CYS A 149 -8.60 -0.02 17.90
C CYS A 149 -7.57 -1.01 18.45
N ASP A 150 -8.03 -1.83 19.39
CA ASP A 150 -7.27 -2.98 19.90
C ASP A 150 -6.81 -3.91 18.78
N CYS A 151 -7.60 -3.99 17.71
CA CYS A 151 -7.32 -4.77 16.51
C CYS A 151 -5.94 -4.49 15.90
N MET A 152 -5.55 -3.21 15.82
CA MET A 152 -4.32 -2.80 15.15
C MET A 152 -3.07 -3.05 16.01
N LYS A 153 -3.23 -3.39 17.29
CA LYS A 153 -2.10 -3.74 18.18
C LYS A 153 -1.39 -5.02 17.70
N TRP A 154 -2.12 -5.93 17.05
CA TRP A 154 -1.56 -7.15 16.47
C TRP A 154 -0.52 -6.90 15.36
N ALA A 155 -0.49 -5.71 14.77
CA ALA A 155 0.55 -5.35 13.81
C ALA A 155 1.97 -5.40 14.42
N ASP A 156 2.09 -5.19 15.73
CA ASP A 156 3.38 -5.26 16.44
C ASP A 156 3.95 -6.69 16.46
N ALA A 157 3.10 -7.71 16.29
CA ALA A 157 3.52 -9.11 16.28
C ALA A 157 4.19 -9.53 14.96
N ALA A 158 4.05 -8.74 13.88
CA ALA A 158 4.38 -9.19 12.54
C ALA A 158 5.82 -9.71 12.38
N HIS A 159 6.81 -9.02 12.95
CA HIS A 159 8.21 -9.43 12.86
C HIS A 159 8.49 -10.73 13.63
N LEU A 160 7.94 -10.89 14.84
CA LEU A 160 8.09 -12.12 15.61
C LEU A 160 7.42 -13.30 14.89
N LEU A 161 6.25 -13.08 14.29
CA LEU A 161 5.54 -14.11 13.55
C LEU A 161 6.29 -14.53 12.28
N GLU A 162 6.93 -13.59 11.58
CA GLU A 162 7.80 -13.87 10.44
C GLU A 162 9.00 -14.72 10.86
N GLU A 163 9.70 -14.33 11.93
CA GLU A 163 10.84 -15.06 12.48
C GLU A 163 10.46 -16.49 12.86
N VAL A 164 9.42 -16.67 13.68
CA VAL A 164 8.98 -18.00 14.12
C VAL A 164 8.47 -18.83 12.94
N ARG A 165 7.77 -18.22 11.97
CA ARG A 165 7.36 -18.92 10.74
C ARG A 165 8.57 -19.46 9.98
N GLY A 166 9.68 -18.74 9.95
CA GLY A 166 10.95 -19.21 9.39
C GLY A 166 11.47 -20.47 10.08
N GLU A 167 11.38 -20.54 11.40
CA GLU A 167 11.89 -21.66 12.21
C GLU A 167 11.03 -22.92 12.14
N VAL A 168 9.70 -22.77 12.07
CA VAL A 168 8.76 -23.90 12.02
C VAL A 168 8.41 -24.34 10.58
N LYS A 169 9.10 -23.78 9.59
CA LYS A 169 8.88 -24.11 8.17
C LYS A 169 9.46 -25.50 7.86
N GLY A 170 8.63 -26.40 7.35
CA GLY A 170 9.05 -27.75 6.99
C GLY A 170 7.90 -28.68 6.62
N PRO A 171 8.18 -29.98 6.41
CA PRO A 171 7.15 -30.97 6.06
C PRO A 171 6.03 -31.12 7.10
N GLN A 172 6.29 -30.71 8.34
CA GLN A 172 5.33 -30.69 9.45
C GLN A 172 5.07 -29.25 9.90
N SER A 173 4.84 -28.31 8.98
CA SER A 173 4.51 -26.94 9.37
C SER A 173 3.17 -26.86 10.13
N PRO A 174 3.06 -26.01 11.16
CA PRO A 174 1.81 -25.79 11.90
C PRO A 174 0.66 -25.37 10.97
N SER A 175 -0.55 -25.87 11.25
CA SER A 175 -1.73 -25.50 10.47
C SER A 175 -2.14 -24.04 10.70
N PRO A 176 -2.89 -23.42 9.78
CA PRO A 176 -3.43 -22.06 9.98
C PRO A 176 -4.25 -21.92 11.26
N GLU A 177 -5.01 -22.95 11.65
CA GLU A 177 -5.84 -22.96 12.85
C GLU A 177 -4.96 -22.97 14.12
N LEU A 178 -3.87 -23.73 14.11
CA LEU A 178 -2.94 -23.76 15.24
C LEU A 178 -2.23 -22.41 15.41
N TRP A 179 -1.88 -21.73 14.30
CA TRP A 179 -1.43 -20.34 14.34
C TRP A 179 -2.47 -19.44 14.99
N GLN A 180 -3.72 -19.47 14.54
CA GLN A 180 -4.80 -18.64 15.12
C GLN A 180 -5.01 -18.90 16.61
N GLN A 181 -4.93 -20.16 17.06
CA GLN A 181 -5.04 -20.51 18.48
C GLN A 181 -3.85 -20.01 19.30
N ALA A 182 -2.65 -19.97 18.72
CA ALA A 182 -1.45 -19.50 19.40
C ALA A 182 -1.38 -17.95 19.52
N LEU A 183 -2.13 -17.23 18.68
CA LEU A 183 -2.27 -15.78 18.73
C LEU A 183 -3.29 -15.37 19.80
N ASP A 184 -2.90 -15.48 21.07
CA ASP A 184 -3.71 -15.09 22.23
C ASP A 184 -3.30 -13.72 22.82
N ASP A 185 -4.16 -13.16 23.68
CA ASP A 185 -3.92 -11.85 24.32
C ASP A 185 -2.62 -11.83 25.15
N ASN A 186 -2.26 -12.97 25.75
CA ASN A 186 -1.03 -13.09 26.54
C ASN A 186 0.23 -12.97 25.66
N LEU A 187 0.22 -13.56 24.45
CA LEU A 187 1.29 -13.36 23.48
C LEU A 187 1.40 -11.89 23.08
N LEU A 188 0.26 -11.24 22.81
CA LEU A 188 0.24 -9.83 22.44
C LEU A 188 0.77 -8.93 23.57
N GLU A 189 0.44 -9.22 24.83
CA GLU A 189 0.98 -8.50 26.00
C GLU A 189 2.51 -8.61 26.11
N LEU A 190 3.06 -9.82 25.94
CA LEU A 190 4.52 -10.05 25.98
C LEU A 190 5.24 -9.28 24.86
N ILE A 191 4.66 -9.26 23.65
CA ILE A 191 5.21 -8.51 22.52
C ILE A 191 5.23 -7.01 22.85
N ARG A 192 4.12 -6.48 23.38
CA ARG A 192 3.96 -5.06 23.67
C ARG A 192 4.73 -4.58 24.90
N SER A 193 5.06 -5.46 25.83
CA SER A 193 5.97 -5.15 26.95
C SER A 193 7.44 -5.18 26.55
N GLY A 194 7.76 -5.63 25.33
CA GLY A 194 9.11 -5.77 24.83
C GLY A 194 9.80 -7.09 25.22
N ASP A 195 9.11 -7.99 25.91
CA ASP A 195 9.62 -9.32 26.25
C ASP A 195 9.48 -10.30 25.08
N LEU A 196 10.20 -9.98 24.00
CA LEU A 196 10.20 -10.78 22.76
C LEU A 196 10.73 -12.19 22.97
N SER A 197 11.61 -12.39 23.96
CA SER A 197 12.20 -13.71 24.26
C SER A 197 11.15 -14.66 24.84
N SER A 198 10.36 -14.20 25.81
CA SER A 198 9.24 -14.97 26.36
C SER A 198 8.13 -15.16 25.34
N ALA A 199 7.80 -14.12 24.56
CA ALA A 199 6.81 -14.20 23.49
C ALA A 199 7.16 -15.30 22.47
N LYS A 200 8.41 -15.29 21.98
CA LYS A 200 8.92 -16.30 21.04
C LYS A 200 8.84 -17.70 21.63
N SER A 201 9.31 -17.88 22.85
CA SER A 201 9.34 -19.18 23.54
C SER A 201 7.92 -19.75 23.70
N LYS A 202 6.96 -18.92 24.12
CA LYS A 202 5.54 -19.28 24.22
C LYS A 202 4.97 -19.70 22.86
N LEU A 203 5.19 -18.89 21.82
CA LEU A 203 4.66 -19.14 20.50
C LEU A 203 5.20 -20.46 19.90
N LEU A 204 6.51 -20.70 20.01
CA LEU A 204 7.13 -21.96 19.59
C LEU A 204 6.57 -23.17 20.36
N ALA A 205 6.42 -23.05 21.68
CA ALA A 205 5.86 -24.13 22.50
C ALA A 205 4.43 -24.51 22.07
N SER A 206 3.58 -23.52 21.76
CA SER A 206 2.23 -23.75 21.25
C SER A 206 2.24 -24.43 19.87
N LEU A 207 3.10 -23.97 18.96
CA LEU A 207 3.15 -24.45 17.58
C LEU A 207 3.77 -25.85 17.44
N ILE A 208 4.78 -26.18 18.25
CA ILE A 208 5.46 -27.47 18.23
C ILE A 208 4.73 -28.48 19.12
N GLY A 209 4.29 -28.05 20.32
CA GLY A 209 3.57 -28.91 21.27
C GLY A 209 2.18 -29.33 20.80
N GLY A 210 1.50 -28.51 19.99
CA GLY A 210 0.20 -28.82 19.40
C GLY A 210 0.22 -29.96 18.38
N GLN A 211 1.38 -30.24 17.76
CA GLN A 211 1.48 -31.28 16.72
C GLN A 211 1.46 -32.71 17.27
N SER A 212 1.84 -32.91 18.53
CA SER A 212 1.86 -34.23 19.17
C SER A 212 0.48 -34.77 19.54
N LYS A 213 -0.59 -33.96 19.49
CA LYS A 213 -1.96 -34.37 19.86
C LYS A 213 -2.85 -34.79 18.68
N GLY A 214 -2.31 -34.83 17.46
CA GLY A 214 -3.06 -35.10 16.22
C GLY A 214 -2.73 -36.42 15.52
N LYS A 215 -2.08 -37.39 16.17
CA LYS A 215 -1.85 -38.74 15.65
C LYS A 215 -2.73 -39.77 16.34
#